data_AF-A0A350H8W0-F1
#
_entry.id   AF-A0A350H8W0-F1
#
_cell.length_a   1.000
_cell.length_b   1.000
_cell.length_c   1.000
_cell.angle_alpha   90.00
_cell.angle_beta   90.00
_cell.angle_gamma   90.00
#
_symmetry.space_group_name_H-M   'P 1'
#
loop_
_entity.id
_entity.type
_entity.pdbx_description
1 polymer ?
#
loop_
_entity_poly.entity_id
_entity_poly.type
_entity_poly.pdbx_seq_one_letter_code
_entity_poly.pdbx_strand_id
1 'polypeptide(L)'
;MTYKNGEWKDPTAIIELNTKKTEFQPCLTYDGNELWYTPDSRLGYTGHAVFRSKKTESGWGEPEEIISNFAEKPCVDSEGNIYFVHHFVDSSINIIEPDIYYCKKK
;
A
#
# COMPACT_ATOMS: atom_id res chain seq x y z
N MET A 1 15.50 0.65 -17.56
CA MET A 1 16.26 1.86 -17.17
C MET A 1 17.01 1.52 -15.90
N THR A 2 18.33 1.55 -15.93
CA THR A 2 19.20 1.22 -14.80
C THR A 2 20.38 2.17 -14.82
N TYR A 3 20.51 2.97 -13.77
CA TYR A 3 21.67 3.84 -13.63
C TYR A 3 22.89 2.97 -13.31
N LYS A 4 24.01 3.15 -14.01
CA LYS A 4 25.27 2.45 -13.75
C LYS A 4 26.46 3.39 -13.56
N ASN A 5 26.73 3.68 -12.28
CA ASN A 5 28.01 3.86 -11.57
C ASN A 5 27.66 4.28 -10.11
N GLY A 6 26.68 3.58 -9.53
CA GLY A 6 25.82 3.98 -8.39
C GLY A 6 24.51 3.20 -8.46
N GLU A 7 24.66 1.87 -8.66
CA GLU A 7 23.93 1.16 -9.70
C GLU A 7 22.57 0.60 -9.30
N TRP A 8 21.55 0.81 -10.14
CA TRP A 8 20.28 0.09 -10.10
C TRP A 8 20.32 -1.10 -11.06
N LYS A 9 19.70 -2.24 -10.70
CA LYS A 9 19.51 -3.41 -11.58
C LYS A 9 18.19 -3.34 -12.33
N ASP A 10 18.06 -4.14 -13.39
CA ASP A 10 16.85 -4.12 -14.21
C ASP A 10 15.64 -4.43 -13.33
N PRO A 11 14.53 -3.70 -13.52
CA PRO A 11 13.37 -3.86 -12.67
C PRO A 11 12.84 -5.29 -12.81
N THR A 12 12.65 -5.93 -11.67
CA THR A 12 11.98 -7.23 -11.59
C THR A 12 10.57 -7.00 -11.10
N ALA A 13 9.58 -7.48 -11.85
CA ALA A 13 8.19 -7.39 -11.44
C ALA A 13 7.92 -8.28 -10.21
N ILE A 14 7.15 -7.78 -9.25
CA ILE A 14 6.63 -8.57 -8.13
C ILE A 14 5.30 -9.19 -8.59
N ILE A 15 5.41 -10.34 -9.26
CA ILE A 15 4.28 -10.99 -9.95
C ILE A 15 3.20 -11.49 -8.98
N GLU A 16 3.55 -11.70 -7.72
CA GLU A 16 2.64 -12.17 -6.66
C GLU A 16 1.63 -11.09 -6.25
N LEU A 17 1.98 -9.81 -6.45
CA LEU A 17 1.15 -8.67 -6.01
C LEU A 17 0.47 -7.95 -7.18
N ASN A 18 1.10 -7.94 -8.34
CA ASN A 18 0.59 -7.26 -9.52
C ASN A 18 -0.69 -7.93 -10.05
N THR A 19 -1.69 -7.13 -10.39
CA THR A 19 -2.91 -7.60 -11.05
C THR A 19 -3.09 -6.97 -12.43
N LYS A 20 -4.22 -7.25 -13.09
CA LYS A 20 -4.61 -6.54 -14.33
C LYS A 20 -5.13 -5.13 -14.07
N LYS A 21 -5.30 -4.74 -12.79
CA LYS A 21 -5.74 -3.41 -12.37
C LYS A 21 -4.52 -2.56 -12.02
N THR A 22 -4.62 -1.78 -10.95
CA THR A 22 -3.61 -0.82 -10.49
C THR A 22 -3.14 -1.18 -9.09
N GLU A 23 -1.82 -1.20 -8.93
CA GLU A 23 -1.13 -1.26 -7.65
C GLU A 23 -0.14 -0.09 -7.61
N PHE A 24 -0.29 0.80 -6.65
CA PHE A 24 0.51 2.03 -6.60
C PHE A 24 0.91 2.39 -5.16
N GLN A 25 1.82 3.37 -5.03
CA GLN A 25 2.36 3.87 -3.76
C GLN A 25 2.89 2.76 -2.82
N PRO A 26 3.87 1.96 -3.26
CA PRO A 26 4.47 0.95 -2.40
C PRO A 26 5.27 1.60 -1.26
N CYS A 27 5.18 1.05 -0.05
CA CYS A 27 6.08 1.36 1.06
C CYS A 27 6.46 0.08 1.83
N LEU A 28 7.69 0.01 2.30
CA LEU A 28 8.19 -1.10 3.09
C LEU A 28 8.25 -0.71 4.57
N THR A 29 8.09 -1.69 5.46
CA THR A 29 8.51 -1.55 6.85
C THR A 29 10.03 -1.42 6.95
N TYR A 30 10.51 -0.86 8.07
CA TYR A 30 11.95 -0.66 8.33
C TYR A 30 12.76 -1.97 8.21
N ASP A 31 12.20 -3.09 8.68
CA ASP A 31 12.81 -4.41 8.61
C ASP A 31 12.66 -5.09 7.23
N GLY A 32 11.89 -4.50 6.32
CA GLY A 32 11.60 -5.03 4.99
C GLY A 32 10.74 -6.29 4.97
N ASN A 33 10.09 -6.64 6.08
CA ASN A 33 9.27 -7.85 6.18
C ASN A 33 7.81 -7.64 5.74
N GLU A 34 7.35 -6.40 5.61
CA GLU A 34 6.01 -6.08 5.09
C GLU A 34 6.11 -5.07 3.94
N LEU A 35 5.41 -5.35 2.85
CA LEU A 35 5.19 -4.43 1.73
C LEU A 35 3.73 -3.99 1.76
N TRP A 36 3.55 -2.69 1.85
CA TRP A 36 2.27 -2.03 1.86
C TRP A 36 2.09 -1.29 0.54
N TYR A 37 0.87 -1.27 0.01
CA TYR A 37 0.58 -0.63 -1.27
C TYR A 37 -0.92 -0.33 -1.39
N THR A 38 -1.28 0.45 -2.42
CA THR A 38 -2.63 0.94 -2.63
C THR A 38 -3.21 0.38 -3.93
N PRO A 39 -4.13 -0.60 -3.86
CA PRO A 39 -5.02 -0.96 -4.96
C PRO A 39 -6.45 -0.44 -4.73
N ASP A 40 -7.38 -0.78 -5.63
CA ASP A 40 -8.81 -0.73 -5.32
C ASP A 40 -9.16 -1.75 -4.23
N SER A 41 -10.14 -1.41 -3.39
CA SER A 41 -10.71 -2.36 -2.42
C SER A 41 -11.21 -3.63 -3.11
N ARG A 42 -10.96 -4.76 -2.46
CA ARG A 42 -11.37 -6.12 -2.87
C ARG A 42 -12.44 -6.68 -1.94
N LEU A 43 -12.72 -6.02 -0.81
CA LEU A 43 -13.78 -6.37 0.14
C LEU A 43 -15.15 -5.75 -0.20
N GLY A 44 -15.26 -5.02 -1.31
CA GLY A 44 -16.53 -4.42 -1.77
C GLY A 44 -16.75 -2.97 -1.31
N TYR A 45 -15.80 -2.39 -0.57
CA TYR A 45 -15.77 -0.96 -0.29
C TYR A 45 -15.47 -0.17 -1.57
N THR A 46 -15.98 1.07 -1.62
CA THR A 46 -15.71 1.98 -2.74
C THR A 46 -14.32 2.59 -2.62
N GLY A 47 -13.68 2.77 -3.78
CA GLY A 47 -12.41 3.48 -3.90
C GLY A 47 -11.19 2.63 -3.54
N HIS A 48 -10.08 3.34 -3.35
CA HIS A 48 -8.79 2.76 -3.02
C HIS A 48 -8.73 2.30 -1.57
N ALA A 49 -7.83 1.35 -1.31
CA ALA A 49 -7.60 0.75 -0.01
C ALA A 49 -6.10 0.52 0.18
N VAL A 50 -5.67 0.35 1.42
CA VAL A 50 -4.29 0.01 1.80
C VAL A 50 -4.20 -1.47 2.09
N PHE A 51 -3.35 -2.15 1.34
CA PHE A 51 -3.06 -3.58 1.47
C PHE A 51 -1.68 -3.80 2.08
N ARG A 52 -1.52 -4.93 2.77
CA ARG A 52 -0.25 -5.43 3.29
C ARG A 52 0.04 -6.83 2.75
N SER A 53 1.22 -7.04 2.21
CA SER A 53 1.79 -8.38 1.99
C SER A 53 3.00 -8.61 2.89
N LYS A 54 3.13 -9.81 3.44
CA LYS A 54 4.29 -10.21 4.24
C LYS A 54 5.32 -10.94 3.39
N LYS A 55 6.58 -10.69 3.65
CA LYS A 55 7.69 -11.40 3.02
C LYS A 55 7.72 -12.85 3.52
N THR A 56 7.99 -13.77 2.60
CA THR A 56 8.12 -15.21 2.84
C THR A 56 9.45 -15.69 2.29
N GLU A 57 9.77 -16.97 2.49
CA GLU A 57 10.96 -17.59 1.88
C GLU A 57 10.91 -17.61 0.34
N SER A 58 9.71 -17.58 -0.25
CA SER A 58 9.48 -17.71 -1.70
C SER A 58 9.09 -16.40 -2.38
N GLY A 59 9.07 -15.26 -1.68
CA GLY A 59 8.64 -13.98 -2.23
C GLY A 59 7.63 -13.27 -1.34
N TRP A 60 6.68 -12.55 -1.92
CA TRP A 60 5.61 -11.86 -1.19
C TRP A 60 4.39 -12.78 -1.03
N GLY A 61 3.86 -12.85 0.18
CA GLY A 61 2.66 -13.63 0.49
C GLY A 61 1.38 -12.99 -0.06
N GLU A 62 0.26 -13.69 0.14
CA GLU A 62 -1.06 -13.18 -0.24
C GLU A 62 -1.35 -11.84 0.45
N PRO A 63 -1.75 -10.79 -0.30
CA PRO A 63 -1.96 -9.47 0.28
C PRO A 63 -3.31 -9.36 0.99
N GLU A 64 -3.29 -8.77 2.17
CA GLU A 64 -4.45 -8.54 3.03
C GLU A 64 -4.90 -7.07 2.93
N GLU A 65 -6.20 -6.82 2.74
CA GLU A 65 -6.78 -5.47 2.84
C GLU A 65 -6.83 -5.05 4.33
N ILE A 66 -6.13 -3.98 4.70
CA ILE A 66 -6.01 -3.53 6.10
C ILE A 66 -6.84 -2.28 6.37
N ILE A 67 -6.87 -1.34 5.42
CA ILE A 67 -7.61 -0.07 5.56
C ILE A 67 -8.39 0.16 4.26
N SER A 68 -9.71 0.26 4.36
CA SER A 68 -10.62 0.45 3.22
C SER A 68 -11.17 1.87 3.16
N ASN A 69 -12.02 2.15 2.16
CA ASN A 69 -12.72 3.41 1.94
C ASN A 69 -11.78 4.59 1.64
N PHE A 70 -11.37 4.72 0.38
CA PHE A 70 -10.56 5.84 -0.12
C PHE A 70 -9.28 6.13 0.70
N ALA A 71 -8.59 5.06 1.10
CA ALA A 71 -7.31 5.10 1.80
C ALA A 71 -6.14 4.89 0.83
N GLU A 72 -5.10 5.71 0.93
CA GLU A 72 -3.97 5.72 0.00
C GLU A 72 -2.65 6.17 0.65
N LYS A 73 -1.55 6.10 -0.10
CA LYS A 73 -0.23 6.67 0.22
C LYS A 73 0.29 6.19 1.58
N PRO A 74 0.31 4.87 1.83
CA PRO A 74 0.78 4.37 3.11
C PRO A 74 2.27 4.70 3.30
N CYS A 75 2.66 4.97 4.54
CA CYS A 75 4.01 4.81 5.04
C CYS A 75 3.97 4.18 6.44
N VAL A 76 5.04 3.50 6.83
CA VAL A 76 5.09 2.74 8.09
C VAL A 76 6.34 3.12 8.87
N ASP A 77 6.20 3.37 10.17
CA ASP A 77 7.34 3.66 11.04
C ASP A 77 7.99 2.38 11.60
N SER A 78 9.05 2.55 12.41
CA SER A 78 9.80 1.43 12.99
C SER A 78 9.01 0.62 14.03
N GLU A 79 7.90 1.16 14.55
CA GLU A 79 7.00 0.45 15.47
C GLU A 79 5.89 -0.30 14.71
N GLY A 80 5.80 -0.11 13.40
CA GLY A 80 4.77 -0.69 12.55
C GLY A 80 3.48 0.13 12.54
N ASN A 81 3.47 1.36 13.04
CA ASN A 81 2.34 2.26 12.89
C ASN A 81 2.26 2.72 11.44
N ILE A 82 1.05 2.83 10.90
CA ILE A 82 0.81 3.19 9.49
C ILE A 82 0.26 4.60 9.44
N TYR A 83 0.82 5.43 8.57
CA TYR A 83 0.31 6.76 8.23
C TYR A 83 -0.17 6.71 6.78
N PHE A 84 -1.29 7.35 6.48
CA PHE A 84 -1.94 7.26 5.17
C PHE A 84 -2.82 8.48 4.91
N VAL A 85 -3.14 8.75 3.65
CA VAL A 85 -4.16 9.74 3.29
C VAL A 85 -5.52 9.05 3.27
N HIS A 86 -6.50 9.63 3.92
CA HIS A 86 -7.89 9.19 3.87
C HIS A 86 -8.75 10.27 3.25
N HIS A 87 -9.53 9.91 2.24
CA HIS A 87 -10.52 10.84 1.67
C HIS A 87 -11.88 10.56 2.30
N PHE A 88 -12.32 11.44 3.21
CA PHE A 88 -13.70 11.38 3.64
C PHE A 88 -14.60 11.91 2.53
N VAL A 89 -15.66 11.18 2.26
CA VAL A 89 -16.63 11.53 1.21
C VAL A 89 -18.03 11.63 1.80
N ASP A 90 -18.86 12.48 1.20
CA ASP A 90 -20.28 12.54 1.52
C ASP A 90 -21.05 11.36 0.88
N SER A 91 -22.37 11.30 1.09
CA SER A 91 -23.23 10.26 0.53
C SER A 91 -23.27 10.23 -1.01
N SER A 92 -22.81 11.28 -1.67
CA SER A 92 -22.73 11.42 -3.12
C SER A 92 -21.30 11.21 -3.64
N ILE A 93 -20.37 10.76 -2.79
CA ILE A 93 -18.96 10.49 -3.12
C ILE A 93 -18.20 11.78 -3.46
N ASN A 94 -18.68 12.95 -3.03
CA ASN A 94 -17.88 14.17 -3.10
C ASN A 94 -16.84 14.14 -1.99
N ILE A 95 -15.58 14.44 -2.32
CA ILE A 95 -14.50 14.56 -1.34
C ILE A 95 -14.80 15.74 -0.41
N ILE A 96 -14.95 15.44 0.88
CA ILE A 96 -15.05 16.41 1.96
C ILE A 96 -13.65 16.90 2.32
N GLU A 97 -12.72 15.97 2.52
CA GLU A 97 -11.32 16.25 2.86
C GLU A 97 -10.40 15.11 2.40
N PRO A 98 -9.16 15.43 2.02
CA PRO A 98 -8.03 14.50 2.01
C PRO A 98 -7.03 14.86 3.13
N ASP A 99 -7.12 14.18 4.26
CA ASP A 99 -6.23 14.42 5.40
C ASP A 99 -5.35 13.20 5.72
N ILE A 100 -4.29 13.45 6.51
CA ILE A 100 -3.35 12.42 6.94
C ILE A 100 -3.83 11.81 8.26
N TYR A 101 -4.00 10.49 8.26
CA TYR A 101 -4.40 9.69 9.40
C TYR A 101 -3.30 8.72 9.77
N TYR A 102 -3.34 8.21 11.01
CA TYR A 102 -2.43 7.16 11.44
C TYR A 102 -3.14 6.09 12.27
N CYS A 103 -2.69 4.84 12.12
CA CYS A 103 -3.15 3.67 12.87
C CYS A 103 -1.97 3.10 13.67
N LYS A 104 -2.15 2.92 14.98
CA LYS A 104 -1.15 2.24 15.82
C LYS A 104 -1.24 0.72 15.68
N LYS A 105 -0.07 0.08 15.57
CA LYS A 105 0.01 -1.38 15.70
C LYS A 105 -0.23 -1.76 17.17
N LYS A 106 -1.10 -2.75 17.41
CA LYS A 106 -1.36 -3.29 18.75
C LYS A 106 -0.40 -4.43 19.08
#